data_AF-M1NQ40-F1
#
_entry.id   AF-M1NQ40-F1
#
_cell.length_a   1.000
_cell.length_b   1.000
_cell.length_c   1.000
_cell.angle_alpha   90.00
_cell.angle_beta   90.00
_cell.angle_gamma   90.00
#
_symmetry.space_group_name_H-M   'P 1'
#
loop_
_entity.id
_entity.type
_entity.pdbx_description
1 polymer ?
#
loop_
_entity_poly.entity_id
_entity_poly.type
_entity_poly.pdbx_seq_one_letter_code
_entity_poly.pdbx_strand_id
1 'polypeptide(L)' 'MGEYRFETGRVLVAAVIFTAIVAWQADLHWGWWLPALLLFTVVFAGFHAFYNWANSRIREATHPPE' A
#
# COMPACT_ATOMS: atom_id res chain seq x y z
N MET A 1 -3.29 -20.68 -8.48
CA MET A 1 -3.86 -19.36 -8.12
C MET A 1 -2.88 -18.70 -7.18
N GLY A 2 -2.46 -17.47 -7.46
CA GLY A 2 -1.35 -16.81 -6.75
C GLY A 2 -1.66 -16.57 -5.28
N GLU A 3 -0.69 -16.83 -4.40
CA GLU A 3 -0.77 -16.45 -2.99
C GLU A 3 -0.91 -14.93 -2.85
N TYR A 4 -1.81 -14.46 -1.99
CA TYR A 4 -1.92 -13.05 -1.61
C TYR A 4 -0.72 -12.68 -0.72
N ARG A 5 0.40 -12.37 -1.35
CA ARG A 5 1.64 -12.03 -0.64
C ARG A 5 1.79 -10.52 -0.53
N PHE A 6 2.24 -10.06 0.63
CA PHE A 6 2.61 -8.67 0.80
C PHE A 6 3.84 -8.36 -0.08
N GLU A 7 3.69 -7.45 -1.04
CA GLU A 7 4.75 -7.08 -1.97
C GLU A 7 5.36 -5.71 -1.61
N THR A 8 6.35 -5.72 -0.70
CA THR A 8 7.00 -4.50 -0.19
C THR A 8 7.51 -3.59 -1.30
N GLY A 9 8.10 -4.16 -2.36
CA GLY A 9 8.59 -3.37 -3.50
C GLY A 9 7.49 -2.58 -4.21
N ARG A 10 6.30 -3.17 -4.38
CA ARG A 10 5.16 -2.49 -5.02
C ARG A 10 4.60 -1.38 -4.13
N VAL A 11 4.55 -1.61 -2.81
CA VAL A 11 4.15 -0.59 -1.83
C VAL A 11 5.09 0.61 -1.88
N LEU A 12 6.41 0.39 -1.88
CA LEU A 12 7.39 1.46 -1.92
C LEU A 12 7.34 2.25 -3.24
N VAL A 13 7.25 1.56 -4.38
CA VAL A 13 7.13 2.22 -5.69
C VAL A 13 5.86 3.07 -5.76
N ALA A 14 4.72 2.53 -5.31
CA ALA A 14 3.46 3.27 -5.27
C ALA A 14 3.56 4.51 -4.35
N ALA A 15 4.16 4.37 -3.17
CA ALA A 15 4.35 5.47 -2.24
C ALA A 15 5.25 6.57 -2.82
N VAL A 16 6.36 6.21 -3.48
CA VAL A 16 7.26 7.19 -4.13
C VAL A 16 6.54 7.94 -5.24
N ILE A 17 5.86 7.24 -6.15
CA ILE A 17 5.13 7.86 -7.26
C ILE A 17 4.03 8.78 -6.72
N PHE A 18 3.23 8.31 -5.77
CA PHE A 18 2.16 9.10 -5.17
C PHE A 18 2.69 10.34 -4.46
N THR A 19 3.79 10.20 -3.70
CA THR A 19 4.44 11.33 -3.02
C THR A 19 4.89 12.39 -4.03
N ALA A 20 5.53 11.97 -5.13
CA ALA A 20 6.00 12.89 -6.16
C ALA A 20 4.83 13.65 -6.82
N ILE A 21 3.72 12.97 -7.10
CA ILE A 21 2.51 13.59 -7.65
C ILE A 21 1.93 14.61 -6.66
N VAL A 22 1.72 14.21 -5.39
CA VAL A 22 1.19 15.11 -4.36
C VAL A 22 2.10 16.31 -4.16
N ALA A 23 3.41 16.09 -4.08
CA ALA A 23 4.36 17.16 -3.87
C ALA A 23 4.36 18.16 -5.03
N TRP A 24 4.25 17.68 -6.26
CA TRP A 24 4.14 18.55 -7.44
C TRP A 24 2.82 19.30 -7.49
N GLN A 25 1.68 18.63 -7.25
CA GLN A 25 0.36 19.23 -7.35
C GLN A 25 0.05 20.21 -6.22
N ALA A 26 0.62 20.00 -5.03
CA ALA A 26 0.40 20.85 -3.87
C ALA A 26 1.49 21.92 -3.67
N ASP A 27 2.47 22.01 -4.58
CA ASP A 27 3.67 22.83 -4.42
C ASP A 27 4.33 22.63 -3.04
N LEU A 28 4.47 21.36 -2.66
CA LEU A 28 4.88 20.99 -1.32
C LEU A 28 6.35 21.36 -1.12
N HIS A 29 6.61 22.16 -0.09
CA HIS A 29 7.97 22.54 0.30
C HIS A 29 8.89 21.32 0.45
N TRP A 30 10.10 21.39 -0.09
CA TRP A 30 11.04 20.26 -0.19
C TRP A 30 11.30 19.52 1.13
N GLY A 31 11.34 20.26 2.25
CA GLY A 31 11.51 19.70 3.59
C GLY A 31 10.40 18.71 4.03
N TRP A 32 9.23 18.75 3.38
CA TRP A 32 8.09 17.87 3.68
C TRP A 32 8.03 16.63 2.80
N TRP A 33 8.90 16.48 1.80
CA TRP A 33 8.86 15.34 0.87
C TRP A 33 9.14 14.02 1.58
N LEU A 34 10.18 13.97 2.43
CA LEU A 34 10.52 12.76 3.17
C LEU A 34 9.45 12.40 4.23
N PRO A 35 8.97 13.34 5.08
CA PRO A 35 7.84 13.07 5.96
C PRO A 35 6.60 12.56 5.24
N ALA A 36 6.24 13.16 4.09
CA ALA A 36 5.11 12.72 3.28
C ALA A 36 5.32 11.31 2.72
N LEU A 37 6.51 11.01 2.20
CA LEU A 37 6.85 9.68 1.70
C LEU A 37 6.71 8.61 2.79
N LEU A 38 7.20 8.88 4.00
CA LEU A 38 7.10 7.95 5.11
C LEU A 38 5.64 7.72 5.51
N LEU A 39 4.85 8.79 5.61
CA LEU A 39 3.42 8.69 5.90
C LEU A 39 2.69 7.85 4.84
N PHE A 40 2.87 8.17 3.56
CA PHE A 40 2.20 7.44 2.48
C PHE A 40 2.66 6.00 2.40
N THR A 41 3.95 5.71 2.65
CA THR A 41 4.44 4.32 2.72
C THR A 41 3.69 3.52 3.79
N VAL A 42 3.51 4.08 4.98
CA VAL A 42 2.75 3.42 6.06
C VAL A 42 1.29 3.21 5.65
N VAL A 43 0.66 4.21 5.03
CA VAL A 43 -0.73 4.13 4.56
C VAL A 43 -0.89 3.03 3.49
N PHE A 44 -0.04 3.03 2.46
CA PHE A 44 -0.08 2.01 1.41
C PHE A 44 0.19 0.61 1.95
N ALA A 45 1.16 0.47 2.86
CA ALA A 45 1.44 -0.79 3.54
C ALA A 45 0.22 -1.28 4.33
N GLY A 46 -0.43 -0.40 5.09
CA GLY A 46 -1.63 -0.71 5.86
C GLY A 46 -2.78 -1.21 4.96
N PHE A 47 -3.09 -0.48 3.89
CA PHE A 47 -4.13 -0.90 2.94
C PHE A 47 -3.80 -2.21 2.24
N HIS A 48 -2.54 -2.43 1.85
CA HIS A 48 -2.13 -3.66 1.18
C HIS A 48 -2.22 -4.88 2.12
N ALA A 49 -1.79 -4.72 3.38
CA ALA A 49 -1.94 -5.76 4.40
C ALA A 49 -3.41 -6.06 4.69
N PHE A 50 -4.24 -5.03 4.82
CA PHE A 50 -5.68 -5.18 5.01
C PHE A 50 -6.34 -5.91 3.83
N TYR A 51 -6.00 -5.56 2.60
CA TYR A 51 -6.53 -6.21 1.40
C TYR A 51 -6.17 -7.70 1.35
N ASN A 52 -4.91 -8.05 1.64
CA ASN A 52 -4.47 -9.44 1.67
C ASN A 52 -5.20 -10.24 2.76
N TRP A 53 -5.38 -9.65 3.95
CA TRP A 53 -6.15 -10.26 5.03
C TRP A 53 -7.63 -10.44 4.68
N ALA A 54 -8.28 -9.42 4.12
CA ALA A 54 -9.69 -9.50 3.74
C ALA A 54 -9.91 -10.60 2.69
N ASN A 55 -9.03 -10.67 1.68
CA ASN A 55 -9.10 -11.71 0.66
C ASN A 55 -8.84 -13.11 1.21
N SER A 56 -7.95 -13.27 2.20
CA SER A 56 -7.74 -14.57 2.83
C SER A 56 -9.01 -15.05 3.55
N ARG A 57 -9.68 -14.14 4.27
CA ARG A 57 -10.96 -14.44 4.95
C ARG A 57 -12.10 -14.76 3.97
N ILE A 58 -12.19 -14.03 2.87
CA ILE A 58 -13.18 -14.33 1.82
C ILE A 58 -12.93 -15.71 1.22
N ARG A 59 -11.66 -16.05 0.96
CA ARG A 59 -11.29 -17.37 0.42
C ARG A 59 -11.68 -18.51 1.36
N GLU A 60 -11.43 -18.37 2.66
CA GLU A 60 -11.83 -19.33 3.69
C GLU A 60 -13.36 -19.51 3.74
N ALA A 61 -14.12 -18.42 3.62
CA ALA A 61 -15.59 -18.47 3.63
C ALA A 61 -16.19 -19.07 2.34
N THR A 62 -15.53 -18.90 1.20
CA THR A 62 -16.04 -19.30 -0.13
C THR A 62 -15.60 -20.71 -0.53
N HIS A 63 -14.45 -21.17 -0.02
CA HIS A 63 -13.91 -22.51 -0.25
C HIS A 63 -13.66 -23.20 1.10
N PRO A 64 -14.72 -23.61 1.81
CA PRO A 64 -14.56 -24.30 3.08
C PRO A 64 -13.81 -25.63 2.86
N PRO A 65 -12.87 -26.00 3.75
CA PRO A 65 -12.27 -27.33 3.73
C PRO A 65 -13.37 -28.37 3.95
N GLU A 66 -13.40 -29.37 3.09
CA GLU A 66 -14.30 -30.53 3.16
C GLU A 66 -14.00 -31.46 4.35
#